data_AF-A0AAJ2BKS6-F1
#
_entry.id   AF-A0AAJ2BKS6-F1
#
_cell.length_a   1.000
_cell.length_b   1.000
_cell.length_c   1.000
_cell.angle_alpha   90.00
_cell.angle_beta   90.00
_cell.angle_gamma   90.00
#
_symmetry.space_group_name_H-M   'P 1'
#
loop_
_entity.id
_entity.type
_entity.pdbx_description
1 polymer ?
#
loop_
_entity_poly.entity_id
_entity_poly.type
_entity_poly.pdbx_seq_one_letter_code
_entity_poly.pdbx_strand_id
1 'polypeptide(L)'
;MKRLYLLFLFALLVGLGVAVVLAKEPGYVLLSYSNFRYESSLWAFLALLVAVWLALYILKLVLNALGLTGKVLNPWSRHNRQRRLEQARHKGQLELAEGNWSSALKHLKSAAEQADQPLFVLLGAARAANELGDLEERDRLLRQAREREPHAELAIGLQQARLQIDRGQYLEARDSLAPLQAKYPKNGEVLLQLQRLQVTLRDWPALIALLPQLRKQQVLRPQEQDDLERKVWIATLDEVPAQGAESALDAQWRQVPTALKGDSSVVLAYARQLRAIGRDDLAEEVLHITLNRQWDERLIELYGHLRPRDASRPLHHAEGWLRDRPQDPVLLLALGRLCMSNQLWGKAREYLETSLAQRPSAVTAGELARVVMQLGDVTRSQQLLQSQWHEPAPGALPATRA
;
A
#
# COMPACT_ATOMS: atom_id res chain seq x y z
N MET A 1 43.91 2.22 -56.95
CA MET A 1 45.19 2.54 -57.64
C MET A 1 45.00 3.25 -58.98
N LYS A 2 44.27 2.70 -59.97
CA LYS A 2 44.11 3.34 -61.32
C LYS A 2 43.39 4.70 -61.33
N ARG A 3 42.37 4.89 -60.48
CA ARG A 3 41.65 6.19 -60.35
C ARG A 3 42.50 7.29 -59.70
N LEU A 4 43.41 6.93 -58.80
CA LEU A 4 44.32 7.87 -58.15
C LEU A 4 45.41 8.36 -59.13
N TYR A 5 45.92 7.46 -59.98
CA TYR A 5 46.87 7.80 -61.04
C TYR A 5 46.25 8.69 -62.12
N LEU A 6 45.00 8.44 -62.52
CA LEU A 6 44.30 9.30 -63.47
C LEU A 6 44.01 10.70 -62.90
N LEU A 7 43.64 10.80 -61.62
CA LEU A 7 43.47 12.08 -60.93
C LEU A 7 44.79 12.84 -60.80
N PHE A 8 45.89 12.14 -60.51
CA PHE A 8 47.22 12.73 -60.43
C PHE A 8 47.70 13.23 -61.80
N LEU A 9 47.51 12.43 -62.86
CA LEU A 9 47.87 12.81 -64.24
C LEU A 9 47.04 14.00 -64.72
N PHE A 10 45.74 14.02 -64.40
CA PHE A 10 44.85 15.14 -64.72
C PHE A 10 45.24 16.41 -63.95
N ALA A 11 45.54 16.30 -62.65
CA ALA A 11 46.02 17.41 -61.84
C ALA A 11 47.37 17.95 -62.35
N LEU A 12 48.26 17.07 -62.84
CA LEU A 12 49.53 17.47 -63.44
C LEU A 12 49.35 18.23 -64.76
N LEU A 13 48.42 17.78 -65.60
CA LEU A 13 48.10 18.39 -66.90
C LEU A 13 47.42 19.77 -66.71
N VAL A 14 46.49 19.86 -65.77
CA VAL A 14 45.86 21.12 -65.36
C VAL A 14 46.89 22.07 -64.73
N GLY A 15 47.77 21.54 -63.87
CA GLY A 15 48.86 22.32 -63.27
C GLY A 15 49.83 22.90 -64.30
N LEU A 16 50.17 22.12 -65.34
CA LEU A 16 51.02 22.58 -66.45
C LEU A 16 50.33 23.65 -67.30
N GLY A 17 49.03 23.45 -67.61
CA GLY A 17 48.24 24.41 -68.38
C GLY A 17 48.06 25.73 -67.66
N VAL A 18 47.80 25.68 -66.35
CA VAL A 18 47.77 26.85 -65.47
C VAL A 18 49.14 27.53 -65.49
N ALA A 19 50.25 26.81 -65.27
CA ALA A 19 51.60 27.38 -65.28
C ALA A 19 51.99 28.11 -66.58
N VAL A 20 51.52 27.66 -67.75
CA VAL A 20 51.78 28.32 -69.05
C VAL A 20 50.96 29.59 -69.24
N VAL A 21 49.69 29.60 -68.78
CA VAL A 21 48.84 30.81 -68.80
C VAL A 21 49.37 31.86 -67.81
N LEU A 22 49.96 31.42 -66.70
CA LEU A 22 50.58 32.24 -65.67
C LEU A 22 51.80 33.05 -66.13
N ALA A 23 52.57 32.52 -67.09
CA ALA A 23 53.82 33.11 -67.52
C ALA A 23 53.66 34.34 -68.42
N LYS A 24 52.46 34.58 -68.96
CA LYS A 24 52.23 35.64 -69.96
C LYS A 24 51.77 36.97 -69.37
N GLU A 25 51.07 36.98 -68.24
CA GLU A 25 50.65 38.21 -67.54
C GLU A 25 50.66 38.00 -66.02
N PRO A 26 51.62 38.57 -65.27
CA PRO A 26 51.56 38.58 -63.82
C PRO A 26 50.48 39.57 -63.39
N GLY A 27 49.23 39.12 -63.35
CA GLY A 27 48.15 39.90 -62.76
C GLY A 27 48.54 40.37 -61.35
N TYR A 28 48.18 41.60 -61.01
CA TYR A 28 48.43 42.19 -59.69
C TYR A 28 47.10 42.36 -58.94
N VAL A 29 47.16 42.28 -57.62
CA VAL A 29 46.04 42.49 -56.71
C VAL A 29 46.35 43.74 -55.90
N LEU A 30 45.51 44.75 -56.04
CA LEU A 30 45.59 45.99 -55.27
C LEU A 30 44.38 46.07 -54.34
N LEU A 31 44.63 45.95 -53.04
CA LEU A 31 43.65 46.29 -52.00
C LEU A 31 43.94 47.70 -51.49
N SER A 32 43.06 48.65 -51.78
CA SER A 32 43.10 49.98 -51.17
C SER A 32 41.92 50.18 -50.23
N TYR A 33 42.20 50.43 -48.95
CA TYR A 33 41.21 50.85 -47.96
C TYR A 33 41.72 52.06 -47.17
N SER A 34 41.12 53.22 -47.41
CA SER A 34 41.49 54.52 -46.81
C SER A 34 42.98 54.84 -46.98
N ASN A 35 43.80 54.66 -45.93
CA ASN A 35 45.26 54.88 -45.96
C ASN A 35 46.09 53.60 -46.15
N PHE A 36 45.45 52.43 -46.23
CA PHE A 36 46.12 51.14 -46.43
C PHE A 36 46.07 50.76 -47.91
N ARG A 37 47.24 50.70 -48.56
CA ARG A 37 47.39 50.17 -49.93
C ARG A 37 48.29 48.95 -49.86
N TYR A 38 47.72 47.80 -50.19
CA TYR A 38 48.46 46.56 -50.34
C TYR A 38 48.48 46.19 -51.82
N GLU A 39 49.68 46.23 -52.40
CA GLU A 39 49.94 45.84 -53.77
C GLU A 39 50.77 44.56 -53.75
N SER A 40 50.22 43.48 -54.29
CA SER A 40 50.96 42.23 -54.42
C SER A 40 50.67 41.56 -55.76
N SER A 41 51.54 40.65 -56.17
CA SER A 41 51.23 39.79 -57.29
C SER A 41 50.04 38.89 -56.95
N LEU A 42 49.19 38.58 -57.92
CA LEU A 42 48.06 37.67 -57.75
C LEU A 42 48.49 36.33 -57.15
N TRP A 43 49.71 35.88 -57.48
CA TRP A 43 50.35 34.68 -56.94
C TRP A 43 50.73 34.80 -55.47
N ALA A 44 51.29 35.93 -55.05
CA ALA A 44 51.60 36.18 -53.65
C ALA A 44 50.31 36.24 -52.81
N PHE A 45 49.24 36.84 -53.33
CA PHE A 45 47.94 36.88 -52.66
C PHE A 45 47.28 35.50 -52.53
N LEU A 46 47.32 34.68 -53.59
CA LEU A 46 46.83 33.30 -53.55
C LEU A 46 47.65 32.44 -52.59
N ALA A 47 48.98 32.57 -52.60
CA ALA A 47 49.84 31.86 -51.67
C ALA A 47 49.54 32.25 -50.21
N LEU A 48 49.29 33.53 -49.94
CA LEU A 48 48.87 34.02 -48.63
C LEU A 48 47.53 33.40 -48.21
N LEU A 49 46.53 33.36 -49.10
CA LEU A 49 45.23 32.73 -48.81
C LEU A 49 45.38 31.24 -48.48
N VAL A 50 46.17 30.50 -49.26
CA VAL A 50 46.45 29.09 -48.99
C VAL A 50 47.19 28.92 -47.66
N ALA A 51 48.18 29.77 -47.36
CA ALA A 51 48.90 29.74 -46.10
C ALA A 51 47.99 30.03 -44.90
N VAL A 52 47.10 31.01 -45.00
CA VAL A 52 46.09 31.32 -43.98
C VAL A 52 45.13 30.15 -43.80
N TRP A 53 44.64 29.55 -44.89
CA TRP A 53 43.77 28.38 -44.83
C TRP A 53 44.46 27.18 -44.17
N LEU A 54 45.72 26.93 -44.52
CA LEU A 54 46.52 25.85 -43.93
C LEU A 54 46.79 26.11 -42.43
N ALA A 55 47.10 27.35 -42.06
CA ALA A 55 47.30 27.75 -40.66
C ALA A 55 46.02 27.55 -39.83
N LEU A 56 44.86 27.93 -40.36
CA LEU A 56 43.56 27.68 -39.72
C LEU A 56 43.26 26.19 -39.60
N TYR A 57 43.62 25.39 -40.61
CA TYR A 57 43.46 23.94 -40.59
C TYR A 57 44.35 23.29 -39.51
N ILE A 58 45.63 23.67 -39.45
CA ILE A 58 46.57 23.19 -38.42
C ILE A 58 46.11 23.63 -37.04
N LEU A 59 45.67 24.88 -36.87
CA LEU A 59 45.13 25.39 -35.61
C LEU A 59 43.93 24.55 -35.13
N LYS A 60 43.00 24.22 -36.04
CA LYS A 60 41.86 23.33 -35.72
C LYS A 60 42.33 21.94 -35.29
N LEU A 61 43.34 21.38 -35.95
CA LEU A 61 43.90 20.05 -35.67
C LEU A 61 44.59 20.02 -34.30
N VAL A 62 45.36 21.06 -33.99
CA VAL A 62 46.02 21.26 -32.68
C VAL A 62 44.98 21.45 -31.57
N LEU A 63 43.97 22.30 -31.76
CA LEU A 63 42.89 22.48 -30.78
C LEU A 63 42.12 21.18 -30.49
N ASN A 64 41.89 20.36 -31.53
CA ASN A 64 41.28 19.04 -31.39
C ASN A 64 42.19 18.04 -30.66
N ALA A 65 43.49 18.03 -30.97
CA ALA A 65 44.47 17.16 -30.32
C ALA A 65 44.67 17.49 -28.84
N LEU A 66 44.59 18.77 -28.45
CA LEU A 66 44.61 19.21 -27.06
C LEU A 66 43.28 19.00 -26.31
N GLY A 67 42.25 18.43 -26.95
CA GLY A 67 40.96 18.13 -26.31
C GLY A 67 40.13 19.37 -25.92
N LEU A 68 40.58 20.57 -26.29
CA LEU A 68 39.95 21.85 -25.95
C LEU A 68 38.65 22.07 -26.75
N THR A 69 38.50 21.46 -27.93
CA THR A 69 37.31 21.63 -28.78
C THR A 69 36.06 20.94 -28.25
N GLY A 70 36.19 19.87 -27.45
CA GLY A 70 35.05 19.08 -26.96
C GLY A 70 34.26 19.75 -25.82
N LYS A 71 34.92 20.61 -25.02
CA LYS A 71 34.34 21.19 -23.80
C LYS A 71 33.97 22.67 -23.91
N VAL A 72 34.60 23.45 -24.80
CA VAL A 72 34.49 24.92 -24.79
C VAL A 72 33.63 25.48 -25.93
N LEU A 73 33.49 24.78 -27.07
CA LEU A 73 32.88 25.35 -28.30
C LEU A 73 31.54 24.75 -28.74
N ASN A 74 30.96 23.78 -28.04
CA ASN A 74 29.66 23.20 -28.42
C ASN A 74 28.55 23.45 -27.37
N PRO A 75 27.92 24.64 -27.35
CA PRO A 75 26.70 24.88 -26.56
C PRO A 75 25.54 23.94 -26.94
N TRP A 76 25.58 23.31 -28.12
CA TRP A 76 24.64 22.29 -28.59
C TRP A 76 24.85 20.90 -27.98
N SER A 77 26.04 20.61 -27.43
CA SER A 77 26.34 19.34 -26.73
C SER A 77 25.57 19.22 -25.41
N ARG A 78 25.48 20.33 -24.66
CA ARG A 78 24.66 20.40 -23.43
C ARG A 78 23.17 20.24 -23.74
N HIS A 79 22.67 20.91 -24.78
CA HIS A 79 21.28 20.78 -25.22
C HIS A 79 20.95 19.38 -25.73
N ASN A 80 21.85 18.75 -26.50
CA ASN A 80 21.64 17.37 -26.95
C ASN A 80 21.74 16.36 -25.82
N ARG A 81 22.59 16.58 -24.82
CA ARG A 81 22.65 15.75 -23.61
C ARG A 81 21.34 15.83 -22.83
N GLN A 82 20.82 17.04 -22.60
CA GLN A 82 19.53 17.23 -21.94
C GLN A 82 18.38 16.59 -22.72
N ARG A 83 18.34 16.74 -24.06
CA ARG A 83 17.34 16.07 -24.91
C ARG A 83 17.40 14.55 -24.79
N ARG A 84 18.60 13.96 -24.82
CA ARG A 84 18.77 12.50 -24.65
C ARG A 84 18.34 12.03 -23.26
N LEU A 85 18.65 12.81 -22.23
CA LEU A 85 18.21 12.56 -20.86
C LEU A 85 16.68 12.57 -20.78
N GLU A 86 16.02 13.60 -21.30
CA GLU A 86 14.55 13.70 -21.29
C GLU A 86 13.90 12.57 -22.10
N GLN A 87 14.46 12.20 -23.24
CA GLN A 87 13.99 11.04 -24.01
C GLN A 87 14.12 9.73 -23.24
N ALA A 88 15.27 9.49 -22.58
CA ALA A 88 15.49 8.30 -21.76
C ALA A 88 14.57 8.27 -20.54
N ARG A 89 14.34 9.41 -19.89
CA ARG A 89 13.40 9.57 -18.77
C ARG A 89 11.97 9.26 -19.21
N HIS A 90 11.49 9.92 -20.27
CA HIS A 90 10.13 9.73 -20.77
C HIS A 90 9.90 8.29 -21.24
N LYS A 91 10.86 7.72 -21.98
CA LYS A 91 10.78 6.33 -22.43
C LYS A 91 10.78 5.35 -21.25
N GLY A 92 11.67 5.54 -20.28
CA GLY A 92 11.72 4.72 -19.08
C GLY A 92 10.46 4.82 -18.22
N GLN A 93 9.82 6.00 -18.15
CA GLN A 93 8.53 6.19 -17.48
C GLN A 93 7.40 5.45 -18.18
N LEU A 94 7.33 5.54 -19.52
CA LEU A 94 6.35 4.84 -20.31
C LEU A 94 6.49 3.32 -20.13
N GLU A 95 7.71 2.80 -20.25
CA GLU A 95 8.01 1.38 -20.04
C GLU A 95 7.68 0.93 -18.61
N LEU A 96 7.90 1.77 -17.60
CA LEU A 96 7.51 1.49 -16.22
C LEU A 96 5.99 1.38 -16.08
N ALA A 97 5.23 2.25 -16.75
CA ALA A 97 3.77 2.21 -16.75
C ALA A 97 3.21 1.01 -17.53
N GLU A 98 3.90 0.58 -18.59
CA GLU A 98 3.56 -0.60 -19.40
C GLU A 98 3.94 -1.94 -18.72
N GLY A 99 4.68 -1.90 -17.61
CA GLY A 99 5.20 -3.10 -16.93
C GLY A 99 6.44 -3.72 -17.60
N ASN A 100 7.08 -2.98 -18.52
CA ASN A 100 8.31 -3.37 -19.19
C ASN A 100 9.54 -3.13 -18.29
N TRP A 101 9.59 -3.83 -17.14
CA TRP A 101 10.50 -3.54 -16.02
C TRP A 101 12.00 -3.56 -16.40
N SER A 102 12.43 -4.51 -17.23
CA SER A 102 13.84 -4.64 -17.63
C SER A 102 14.31 -3.45 -18.47
N SER A 103 13.49 -2.98 -19.41
CA SER A 103 13.81 -1.83 -20.26
C SER A 103 13.70 -0.53 -19.45
N ALA A 104 12.65 -0.43 -18.61
CA ALA A 104 12.46 0.70 -17.72
C ALA A 104 13.66 0.89 -16.79
N LEU A 105 14.14 -0.18 -16.14
CA LEU A 105 15.32 -0.16 -15.28
C LEU A 105 16.54 0.36 -16.05
N LYS A 106 16.79 -0.15 -17.26
CA LYS A 106 17.93 0.28 -18.08
C LYS A 106 17.87 1.76 -18.45
N HIS A 107 16.74 2.23 -18.99
CA HIS A 107 16.61 3.63 -19.43
C HIS A 107 16.59 4.61 -18.26
N LEU A 108 15.91 4.27 -17.16
CA LEU A 108 15.89 5.09 -15.95
C LEU A 108 17.26 5.13 -15.28
N LYS A 109 17.95 4.00 -15.12
CA LYS A 109 19.31 3.99 -14.55
C LYS A 109 20.29 4.83 -15.39
N SER A 110 20.24 4.70 -16.71
CA SER A 110 21.05 5.53 -17.61
C SER A 110 20.73 7.02 -17.51
N ALA A 111 19.45 7.37 -17.36
CA ALA A 111 19.03 8.75 -17.11
C ALA A 111 19.50 9.27 -15.74
N ALA A 112 19.51 8.44 -14.70
CA ALA A 112 19.94 8.81 -13.35
C ALA A 112 21.44 9.15 -13.29
N GLU A 113 22.28 8.50 -14.10
CA GLU A 113 23.72 8.81 -14.17
C GLU A 113 24.00 10.22 -14.67
N GLN A 114 23.16 10.74 -15.57
CA GLN A 114 23.41 12.01 -16.27
C GLN A 114 22.60 13.19 -15.72
N ALA A 115 21.58 12.90 -14.91
CA ALA A 115 20.68 13.87 -14.30
C ALA A 115 21.31 14.61 -13.12
N ASP A 116 21.11 15.93 -13.07
CA ASP A 116 21.52 16.77 -11.94
C ASP A 116 20.64 16.50 -10.70
N GLN A 117 19.35 16.23 -10.91
CA GLN A 117 18.38 15.81 -9.89
C GLN A 117 17.77 14.46 -10.30
N PRO A 118 18.37 13.33 -9.87
CA PRO A 118 17.97 12.00 -10.32
C PRO A 118 16.85 11.34 -9.50
N LEU A 119 16.32 11.95 -8.43
CA LEU A 119 15.38 11.31 -7.49
C LEU A 119 14.26 10.52 -8.16
N PHE A 120 13.44 11.18 -8.99
CA PHE A 120 12.30 10.53 -9.64
C PHE A 120 12.72 9.30 -10.47
N VAL A 121 13.85 9.42 -11.17
CA VAL A 121 14.37 8.40 -12.06
C VAL A 121 14.95 7.24 -11.25
N LEU A 122 15.62 7.51 -10.13
CA LEU A 122 16.14 6.50 -9.21
C LEU A 122 15.02 5.75 -8.50
N LEU A 123 13.96 6.44 -8.07
CA LEU A 123 12.79 5.80 -7.47
C LEU A 123 12.07 4.90 -8.47
N GLY A 124 11.90 5.36 -9.72
CA GLY A 124 11.35 4.54 -10.80
C GLY A 124 12.22 3.33 -11.13
N ALA A 125 13.54 3.50 -11.20
CA ALA A 125 14.48 2.41 -11.41
C ALA A 125 14.44 1.40 -10.25
N ALA A 126 14.38 1.87 -8.99
CA ALA A 126 14.26 1.00 -7.82
C ALA A 126 12.95 0.20 -7.83
N ARG A 127 11.84 0.81 -8.25
CA ARG A 127 10.57 0.10 -8.47
C ARG A 127 10.70 -0.96 -9.55
N ALA A 128 11.29 -0.63 -10.70
CA ALA A 128 11.49 -1.60 -11.78
C ALA A 128 12.38 -2.78 -11.34
N ALA A 129 13.47 -2.52 -10.59
CA ALA A 129 14.30 -3.56 -9.98
C ALA A 129 13.51 -4.41 -8.97
N ASN A 130 12.68 -3.77 -8.14
CA ASN A 130 11.79 -4.47 -7.21
C ASN A 130 10.86 -5.42 -7.93
N GLU A 131 10.23 -5.03 -9.03
CA GLU A 131 9.32 -5.88 -9.83
C GLU A 131 10.03 -7.05 -10.51
N LEU A 132 11.28 -6.85 -10.94
CA LEU A 132 12.14 -7.92 -11.46
C LEU A 132 12.61 -8.91 -10.38
N GLY A 133 12.41 -8.58 -9.10
CA GLY A 133 12.87 -9.39 -7.96
C GLY A 133 14.33 -9.14 -7.57
N ASP A 134 14.98 -8.14 -8.17
CA ASP A 134 16.35 -7.74 -7.86
C ASP A 134 16.37 -6.76 -6.66
N LEU A 135 16.35 -7.34 -5.46
CA LEU A 135 16.32 -6.59 -4.20
C LEU A 135 17.65 -5.85 -3.93
N GLU A 136 18.77 -6.42 -4.36
CA GLU A 136 20.09 -5.80 -4.17
C GLU A 136 20.21 -4.52 -4.98
N GLU A 137 19.81 -4.56 -6.26
CA GLU A 137 19.83 -3.38 -7.12
C GLU A 137 18.78 -2.35 -6.67
N ARG A 138 17.60 -2.79 -6.22
CA ARG A 138 16.60 -1.90 -5.58
C ARG A 138 17.23 -1.12 -4.43
N ASP A 139 17.86 -1.81 -3.47
CA ASP A 139 18.41 -1.20 -2.27
C ASP A 139 19.63 -0.34 -2.57
N ARG A 140 20.42 -0.71 -3.59
CA ARG A 140 21.49 0.13 -4.11
C ARG A 140 20.97 1.43 -4.72
N LEU A 141 19.92 1.39 -5.53
CA LEU A 141 19.33 2.56 -6.17
C LEU A 141 18.68 3.51 -5.15
N LEU A 142 18.03 2.97 -4.12
CA LEU A 142 17.47 3.76 -3.01
C LEU A 142 18.56 4.42 -2.17
N ARG A 143 19.67 3.71 -1.88
CA ARG A 143 20.84 4.32 -1.22
C ARG A 143 21.46 5.43 -2.06
N GLN A 144 21.63 5.20 -3.36
CA GLN A 144 22.11 6.22 -4.29
C GLN A 144 21.20 7.46 -4.31
N ALA A 145 19.88 7.28 -4.24
CA ALA A 145 18.94 8.38 -4.13
C ALA A 145 19.15 9.18 -2.84
N ARG A 146 19.38 8.49 -1.71
CA ARG A 146 19.60 9.13 -0.39
C ARG A 146 20.93 9.90 -0.34
N GLU A 147 21.97 9.38 -0.98
CA GLU A 147 23.28 10.04 -1.07
C GLU A 147 23.24 11.29 -1.96
N ARG A 148 22.55 11.22 -3.11
CA ARG A 148 22.49 12.34 -4.06
C ARG A 148 21.48 13.40 -3.68
N GLU A 149 20.37 13.03 -3.06
CA GLU A 149 19.31 13.95 -2.64
C GLU A 149 18.89 13.73 -1.17
N PRO A 150 19.75 14.05 -0.19
CA PRO A 150 19.46 13.83 1.23
C PRO A 150 18.21 14.57 1.74
N HIS A 151 17.86 15.69 1.11
CA HIS A 151 16.68 16.48 1.44
C HIS A 151 15.36 15.74 1.13
N ALA A 152 15.38 14.74 0.25
CA ALA A 152 14.23 13.94 -0.15
C ALA A 152 14.05 12.65 0.68
N GLU A 153 14.69 12.57 1.86
CA GLU A 153 14.68 11.40 2.75
C GLU A 153 13.28 10.81 2.99
N LEU A 154 12.28 11.66 3.22
CA LEU A 154 10.90 11.23 3.44
C LEU A 154 10.33 10.50 2.22
N ALA A 155 10.49 11.05 1.02
CA ALA A 155 9.98 10.43 -0.20
C ALA A 155 10.67 9.10 -0.50
N ILE A 156 12.00 9.05 -0.30
CA ILE A 156 12.80 7.83 -0.48
C ILE A 156 12.38 6.76 0.53
N GLY A 157 12.24 7.12 1.80
CA GLY A 157 11.84 6.21 2.86
C GLY A 157 10.41 5.66 2.67
N LEU A 158 9.45 6.50 2.24
CA LEU A 158 8.10 6.06 1.94
C LEU A 158 8.04 5.12 0.72
N GLN A 159 8.87 5.36 -0.31
CA GLN A 159 8.99 4.44 -1.43
C GLN A 159 9.64 3.12 -1.01
N GLN A 160 10.70 3.18 -0.21
CA GLN A 160 11.35 1.97 0.33
C GLN A 160 10.35 1.11 1.11
N ALA A 161 9.62 1.71 2.05
CA ALA A 161 8.61 1.01 2.85
C ALA A 161 7.50 0.40 1.98
N ARG A 162 7.03 1.13 0.96
CA ARG A 162 6.03 0.61 0.02
C ARG A 162 6.53 -0.59 -0.77
N LEU A 163 7.74 -0.52 -1.34
CA LEU A 163 8.33 -1.64 -2.07
C LEU A 163 8.55 -2.88 -1.19
N GLN A 164 8.91 -2.68 0.09
CA GLN A 164 9.03 -3.75 1.08
C GLN A 164 7.66 -4.38 1.39
N ILE A 165 6.62 -3.57 1.62
CA ILE A 165 5.25 -4.05 1.84
C ILE A 165 4.75 -4.86 0.64
N ASP A 166 4.97 -4.38 -0.58
CA ASP A 166 4.56 -5.05 -1.83
C ASP A 166 5.24 -6.43 -1.99
N ARG A 167 6.42 -6.63 -1.39
CA ARG A 167 7.15 -7.91 -1.36
C ARG A 167 6.89 -8.75 -0.11
N GLY A 168 6.01 -8.32 0.79
CA GLY A 168 5.73 -9.01 2.05
C GLY A 168 6.84 -8.88 3.11
N GLN A 169 7.79 -7.97 2.92
CA GLN A 169 8.90 -7.67 3.84
C GLN A 169 8.41 -6.78 4.99
N TYR A 170 7.40 -7.22 5.74
CA TYR A 170 6.68 -6.38 6.70
C TYR A 170 7.55 -5.90 7.88
N LEU A 171 8.46 -6.74 8.38
CA LEU A 171 9.36 -6.34 9.47
C LEU A 171 10.36 -5.26 9.01
N GLU A 172 10.94 -5.43 7.82
CA GLU A 172 11.87 -4.47 7.23
C GLU A 172 11.16 -3.14 6.89
N ALA A 173 9.90 -3.21 6.46
CA ALA A 173 9.05 -2.03 6.26
C ALA A 173 8.81 -1.28 7.58
N ARG A 174 8.60 -2.01 8.69
CA ARG A 174 8.44 -1.41 10.02
C ARG A 174 9.69 -0.68 10.44
N ASP A 175 10.85 -1.32 10.27
CA ASP A 175 12.15 -0.75 10.65
C ASP A 175 12.49 0.48 9.77
N SER A 176 12.06 0.47 8.51
CA SER A 176 12.25 1.60 7.58
C SER A 176 11.30 2.77 7.88
N LEU A 177 10.07 2.49 8.36
CA LEU A 177 9.09 3.52 8.74
C LEU A 177 9.34 4.12 10.13
N ALA A 178 9.92 3.38 11.07
CA ALA A 178 10.20 3.84 12.43
C ALA A 178 10.99 5.18 12.50
N PRO A 179 12.13 5.35 11.80
CA PRO A 179 12.85 6.63 11.79
C PRO A 179 12.04 7.76 11.13
N LEU A 180 11.22 7.43 10.12
CA LEU A 180 10.34 8.40 9.47
C LEU A 180 9.22 8.86 10.41
N GLN A 181 8.66 7.96 11.23
CA GLN A 181 7.67 8.30 12.25
C GLN A 181 8.26 9.25 13.29
N ALA A 182 9.48 8.98 13.75
CA ALA A 182 10.15 9.81 14.74
C ALA A 182 10.46 11.22 14.20
N LYS A 183 10.87 11.33 12.94
CA LYS A 183 11.23 12.60 12.30
C LYS A 183 10.02 13.39 11.78
N TYR A 184 9.00 12.69 11.28
CA TYR A 184 7.81 13.26 10.66
C TYR A 184 6.50 12.73 11.27
N PRO A 185 6.26 12.92 12.59
CA PRO A 185 5.13 12.31 13.29
C PRO A 185 3.74 12.82 12.86
N LYS A 186 3.69 13.93 12.12
CA LYS A 186 2.44 14.53 11.61
C LYS A 186 2.17 14.21 10.14
N ASN A 187 3.05 13.46 9.47
CA ASN A 187 2.88 13.18 8.06
C ASN A 187 1.79 12.12 7.84
N GLY A 188 0.73 12.46 7.12
CA GLY A 188 -0.40 11.57 6.89
C GLY A 188 -0.05 10.27 6.15
N GLU A 189 0.85 10.29 5.17
CA GLU A 189 1.23 9.08 4.41
C GLU A 189 2.06 8.11 5.28
N VAL A 190 2.95 8.64 6.14
CA VAL A 190 3.69 7.81 7.11
C VAL A 190 2.72 7.11 8.06
N LEU A 191 1.75 7.86 8.61
CA LEU A 191 0.73 7.32 9.50
C LEU A 191 -0.15 6.28 8.80
N LEU A 192 -0.53 6.52 7.54
CA LEU A 192 -1.34 5.59 6.75
C LEU A 192 -0.58 4.28 6.46
N GLN A 193 0.70 4.36 6.09
CA GLN A 193 1.51 3.16 5.84
C GLN A 193 1.76 2.37 7.12
N LEU A 194 2.04 3.05 8.23
CA LEU A 194 2.16 2.39 9.55
C LEU A 194 0.86 1.71 9.96
N GLN A 195 -0.28 2.38 9.78
CA GLN A 195 -1.59 1.81 10.08
C GLN A 195 -1.83 0.51 9.30
N ARG A 196 -1.62 0.53 7.98
CA ARG A 196 -1.79 -0.66 7.13
C ARG A 196 -0.84 -1.79 7.53
N LEU A 197 0.40 -1.44 7.84
CA LEU A 197 1.43 -2.39 8.26
C LEU A 197 1.08 -3.04 9.58
N GLN A 198 0.66 -2.26 10.59
CA GLN A 198 0.30 -2.77 11.91
C GLN A 198 -0.94 -3.66 11.87
N VAL A 199 -1.94 -3.34 11.04
CA VAL A 199 -3.09 -4.23 10.79
C VAL A 199 -2.64 -5.56 10.20
N THR A 200 -1.68 -5.54 9.26
CA THR A 200 -1.16 -6.75 8.62
C THR A 200 -0.35 -7.60 9.60
N LEU A 201 0.45 -6.97 10.45
CA LEU A 201 1.25 -7.60 11.49
C LEU A 201 0.44 -8.03 12.73
N ARG A 202 -0.84 -7.64 12.82
CA ARG A 202 -1.69 -7.78 14.02
C ARG A 202 -1.06 -7.19 15.29
N ASP A 203 -0.29 -6.11 15.13
CA ASP A 203 0.31 -5.39 16.25
C ASP A 203 -0.70 -4.37 16.79
N TRP A 204 -1.73 -4.88 17.49
CA TRP A 204 -2.82 -4.06 18.04
C TRP A 204 -2.34 -3.00 19.05
N PRO A 205 -1.40 -3.28 19.96
CA PRO A 205 -0.90 -2.27 20.90
C PRO A 205 -0.25 -1.07 20.19
N ALA A 206 0.58 -1.33 19.17
CA ALA A 206 1.18 -0.25 18.37
C ALA A 206 0.12 0.56 17.62
N LEU A 207 -0.92 -0.12 17.12
CA LEU A 207 -2.03 0.53 16.43
C LEU A 207 -2.89 1.38 17.36
N ILE A 208 -3.19 0.91 18.57
CA ILE A 208 -3.90 1.68 19.59
C ILE A 208 -3.16 2.98 19.89
N ALA A 209 -1.84 2.95 20.03
CA ALA A 209 -1.03 4.14 20.25
C ALA A 209 -1.06 5.12 19.06
N LEU A 210 -1.31 4.62 17.84
CA LEU A 210 -1.37 5.41 16.60
C LEU A 210 -2.73 6.08 16.37
N LEU A 211 -3.84 5.50 16.87
CA LEU A 211 -5.22 5.98 16.66
C LEU A 211 -5.42 7.49 16.95
N PRO A 212 -4.92 8.06 18.07
CA PRO A 212 -5.10 9.48 18.35
C PRO A 212 -4.40 10.38 17.32
N GLN A 213 -3.26 9.94 16.80
CA GLN A 213 -2.51 10.68 15.78
C GLN A 213 -3.22 10.62 14.43
N LEU A 214 -3.76 9.46 14.06
CA LEU A 214 -4.62 9.30 12.88
C LEU A 214 -5.83 10.24 12.93
N ARG A 215 -6.47 10.36 14.11
CA ARG A 215 -7.58 11.31 14.33
C ARG A 215 -7.18 12.74 14.13
N LYS A 216 -6.08 13.13 14.77
CA LYS A 216 -5.59 14.51 14.78
C LYS A 216 -5.16 14.99 13.39
N GLN A 217 -4.56 14.11 12.60
CA GLN A 217 -4.11 14.44 11.23
C GLN A 217 -5.19 14.20 10.16
N GLN A 218 -6.38 13.70 10.53
CA GLN A 218 -7.50 13.45 9.63
C GLN A 218 -7.09 12.61 8.40
N VAL A 219 -6.23 11.60 8.62
CA VAL A 219 -5.70 10.74 7.56
C VAL A 219 -6.79 9.85 6.95
N LEU A 220 -7.77 9.48 7.78
CA LEU A 220 -8.91 8.65 7.41
C LEU A 220 -10.19 9.48 7.51
N ARG A 221 -11.22 9.08 6.76
CA ARG A 221 -12.55 9.68 6.96
C ARG A 221 -13.06 9.33 8.37
N PRO A 222 -13.87 10.20 9.01
CA PRO A 222 -14.33 9.97 10.38
C PRO A 222 -14.95 8.59 10.60
N GLN A 223 -15.80 8.14 9.66
CA GLN A 223 -16.42 6.82 9.73
C GLN A 223 -15.42 5.67 9.60
N GLU A 224 -14.45 5.77 8.67
CA GLU A 224 -13.41 4.75 8.51
C GLU A 224 -12.53 4.65 9.76
N GLN A 225 -12.32 5.78 10.41
CA GLN A 225 -11.58 5.82 11.66
C GLN A 225 -12.36 5.16 12.80
N ASP A 226 -13.63 5.49 12.99
CA ASP A 226 -14.45 4.87 14.03
C ASP A 226 -14.57 3.34 13.82
N ASP A 227 -14.70 2.90 12.56
CA ASP A 227 -14.69 1.49 12.19
C ASP A 227 -13.33 0.82 12.48
N LEU A 228 -12.22 1.50 12.21
CA LEU A 228 -10.89 1.00 12.54
C LEU A 228 -10.71 0.86 14.06
N GLU A 229 -11.07 1.90 14.82
CA GLU A 229 -10.96 1.88 16.29
C GLU A 229 -11.77 0.72 16.88
N ARG A 230 -13.02 0.53 16.42
CA ARG A 230 -13.86 -0.60 16.82
C ARG A 230 -13.19 -1.94 16.52
N LYS A 231 -12.70 -2.13 15.29
CA LYS A 231 -12.04 -3.38 14.87
C LYS A 231 -10.79 -3.68 15.70
N VAL A 232 -9.98 -2.68 15.97
CA VAL A 232 -8.74 -2.83 16.76
C VAL A 232 -9.06 -3.26 18.19
N TRP A 233 -10.04 -2.63 18.84
CA TRP A 233 -10.42 -3.01 20.19
C TRP A 233 -11.07 -4.40 20.26
N ILE A 234 -11.91 -4.76 19.29
CA ILE A 234 -12.47 -6.12 19.20
C ILE A 234 -11.34 -7.14 19.06
N ALA A 235 -10.41 -6.94 18.11
CA ALA A 235 -9.30 -7.85 17.91
C ALA A 235 -8.37 -7.96 19.14
N THR A 236 -8.12 -6.83 19.82
CA THR A 236 -7.33 -6.81 21.05
C THR A 236 -7.97 -7.65 22.16
N LEU A 237 -9.29 -7.56 22.30
CA LEU A 237 -10.05 -8.36 23.28
C LEU A 237 -10.09 -9.83 22.88
N ASP A 238 -10.21 -10.14 21.59
CA ASP A 238 -10.26 -11.53 21.12
C ASP A 238 -8.92 -12.27 21.24
N GLU A 239 -7.80 -11.56 21.23
CA GLU A 239 -6.44 -12.12 21.31
C GLU A 239 -5.84 -12.10 22.74
N VAL A 240 -6.69 -12.09 23.78
CA VAL A 240 -6.22 -12.18 25.17
C VAL A 240 -5.48 -13.51 25.44
N PRO A 241 -4.28 -13.46 26.03
CA PRO A 241 -3.52 -14.67 26.34
C PRO A 241 -4.26 -15.53 27.38
N ALA A 242 -4.26 -16.85 27.18
CA ALA A 242 -4.91 -17.80 28.10
C ALA A 242 -4.30 -17.78 29.52
N GLN A 243 -2.99 -17.52 29.62
CA GLN A 243 -2.32 -17.38 30.91
C GLN A 243 -2.54 -15.96 31.46
N GLY A 244 -3.07 -15.85 32.68
CA GLY A 244 -3.36 -14.55 33.30
C GLY A 244 -4.50 -13.79 32.61
N ALA A 245 -5.33 -14.48 31.84
CA ALA A 245 -6.40 -13.92 31.01
C ALA A 245 -7.29 -12.93 31.76
N GLU A 246 -7.63 -13.22 33.01
CA GLU A 246 -8.45 -12.34 33.86
C GLU A 246 -7.80 -10.96 34.06
N SER A 247 -6.55 -10.93 34.54
CA SER A 247 -5.83 -9.68 34.77
C SER A 247 -5.55 -8.91 33.48
N ALA A 248 -5.26 -9.63 32.39
CA ALA A 248 -5.01 -9.05 31.08
C ALA A 248 -6.28 -8.43 30.49
N LEU A 249 -7.41 -9.14 30.56
CA LEU A 249 -8.71 -8.69 30.07
C LEU A 249 -9.18 -7.45 30.84
N ASP A 250 -9.04 -7.43 32.17
CA ASP A 250 -9.37 -6.26 32.98
C ASP A 250 -8.49 -5.05 32.65
N ALA A 251 -7.19 -5.27 32.44
CA ALA A 251 -6.27 -4.21 32.05
C ALA A 251 -6.61 -3.63 30.68
N GLN A 252 -6.92 -4.48 29.69
CA GLN A 252 -7.34 -4.05 28.36
C GLN A 252 -8.67 -3.31 28.40
N TRP A 253 -9.69 -3.84 29.11
CA TRP A 253 -11.00 -3.21 29.22
C TRP A 253 -10.94 -1.82 29.87
N ARG A 254 -10.02 -1.60 30.81
CA ARG A 254 -9.78 -0.27 31.39
C ARG A 254 -9.28 0.74 30.34
N GLN A 255 -8.48 0.30 29.37
CA GLN A 255 -7.93 1.15 28.32
C GLN A 255 -8.94 1.45 27.20
N VAL A 256 -9.98 0.63 27.02
CA VAL A 256 -11.03 0.88 26.03
C VAL A 256 -11.67 2.27 26.26
N PRO A 257 -11.75 3.13 25.22
CA PRO A 257 -12.40 4.43 25.31
C PRO A 257 -13.85 4.33 25.79
N THR A 258 -14.29 5.29 26.59
CA THR A 258 -15.67 5.33 27.14
C THR A 258 -16.74 5.31 26.06
N ALA A 259 -16.48 5.95 24.91
CA ALA A 259 -17.37 5.94 23.74
C ALA A 259 -17.60 4.53 23.18
N LEU A 260 -16.57 3.66 23.22
CA LEU A 260 -16.65 2.29 22.69
C LEU A 260 -17.16 1.27 23.71
N LYS A 261 -17.12 1.58 25.01
CA LYS A 261 -17.66 0.70 26.06
C LYS A 261 -19.16 0.48 25.99
N GLY A 262 -19.90 1.36 25.30
CA GLY A 262 -21.33 1.19 25.03
C GLY A 262 -21.63 0.53 23.68
N ASP A 263 -20.62 0.30 22.83
CA ASP A 263 -20.83 -0.26 21.51
C ASP A 263 -21.13 -1.76 21.59
N SER A 264 -22.25 -2.19 21.01
CA SER A 264 -22.70 -3.59 21.08
C SER A 264 -21.66 -4.58 20.55
N SER A 265 -20.85 -4.22 19.54
CA SER A 265 -19.87 -5.15 18.97
C SER A 265 -18.64 -5.31 19.87
N VAL A 266 -18.21 -4.24 20.54
CA VAL A 266 -17.10 -4.27 21.50
C VAL A 266 -17.51 -4.99 22.79
N VAL A 267 -18.72 -4.72 23.29
CA VAL A 267 -19.29 -5.41 24.44
C VAL A 267 -19.46 -6.90 24.18
N LEU A 268 -19.87 -7.28 22.97
CA LEU A 268 -19.99 -8.69 22.58
C LEU A 268 -18.65 -9.42 22.66
N ALA A 269 -17.57 -8.82 22.15
CA ALA A 269 -16.23 -9.39 22.25
C ALA A 269 -15.78 -9.53 23.72
N TYR A 270 -15.95 -8.48 24.52
CA TYR A 270 -15.61 -8.49 25.94
C TYR A 270 -16.38 -9.57 26.72
N ALA A 271 -17.70 -9.66 26.52
CA ALA A 271 -18.55 -10.63 27.22
C ALA A 271 -18.25 -12.09 26.82
N ARG A 272 -17.85 -12.34 25.57
CA ARG A 272 -17.39 -13.67 25.15
C ARG A 272 -16.14 -14.10 25.90
N GLN A 273 -15.19 -13.18 26.08
CA GLN A 273 -13.95 -13.47 26.80
C GLN A 273 -14.20 -13.63 28.30
N LEU A 274 -15.06 -12.81 28.91
CA LEU A 274 -15.50 -12.99 30.29
C LEU A 274 -16.09 -14.39 30.50
N ARG A 275 -16.93 -14.85 29.57
CA ARG A 275 -17.51 -16.20 29.62
C ARG A 275 -16.45 -17.29 29.46
N ALA A 276 -15.48 -17.11 28.56
CA ALA A 276 -14.38 -18.06 28.39
C ALA A 276 -13.53 -18.22 29.66
N ILE A 277 -13.40 -17.16 30.46
CA ILE A 277 -12.68 -17.14 31.74
C ILE A 277 -13.59 -17.62 32.92
N GLY A 278 -14.89 -17.79 32.68
CA GLY A 278 -15.88 -18.21 33.68
C GLY A 278 -16.39 -17.09 34.59
N ARG A 279 -16.24 -15.82 34.18
CA ARG A 279 -16.73 -14.63 34.88
C ARG A 279 -18.12 -14.21 34.38
N ASP A 280 -19.04 -15.18 34.34
CA ASP A 280 -20.40 -14.96 33.81
C ASP A 280 -21.19 -13.92 34.58
N ASP A 281 -20.91 -13.73 35.88
CA ASP A 281 -21.53 -12.68 36.72
C ASP A 281 -21.24 -11.28 36.17
N LEU A 282 -20.00 -11.00 35.74
CA LEU A 282 -19.66 -9.71 35.13
C LEU A 282 -20.20 -9.59 33.71
N ALA A 283 -20.23 -10.70 32.96
CA ALA A 283 -20.75 -10.70 31.60
C ALA A 283 -22.25 -10.36 31.61
N GLU A 284 -23.01 -10.90 32.56
CA GLU A 284 -24.42 -10.57 32.82
C GLU A 284 -24.60 -9.07 33.02
N GLU A 285 -23.83 -8.47 33.93
CA GLU A 285 -23.95 -7.05 34.27
C GLU A 285 -23.72 -6.12 33.08
N VAL A 286 -22.64 -6.36 32.34
CA VAL A 286 -22.28 -5.52 31.19
C VAL A 286 -23.26 -5.71 30.04
N LEU A 287 -23.71 -6.95 29.79
CA LEU A 287 -24.73 -7.23 28.77
C LEU A 287 -26.06 -6.59 29.13
N HIS A 288 -26.51 -6.71 30.38
CA HIS A 288 -27.77 -6.11 30.85
C HIS A 288 -27.77 -4.58 30.69
N ILE A 289 -26.69 -3.90 31.11
CA ILE A 289 -26.56 -2.44 30.96
C ILE A 289 -26.60 -2.03 29.48
N THR A 290 -25.93 -2.79 28.62
CA THR A 290 -25.82 -2.46 27.18
C THR A 290 -27.15 -2.72 26.46
N LEU A 291 -27.81 -3.84 26.73
CA LEU A 291 -29.09 -4.23 26.13
C LEU A 291 -30.23 -3.27 26.47
N ASN A 292 -30.22 -2.70 27.69
CA ASN A 292 -31.17 -1.66 28.09
C ASN A 292 -30.99 -0.34 27.32
N ARG A 293 -29.80 -0.09 26.75
CA ARG A 293 -29.51 1.10 25.95
C ARG A 293 -29.68 0.84 24.46
N GLN A 294 -29.14 -0.28 23.98
CA GLN A 294 -29.13 -0.67 22.58
C GLN A 294 -29.42 -2.15 22.47
N TRP A 295 -30.56 -2.48 21.87
CA TRP A 295 -30.94 -3.85 21.60
C TRP A 295 -30.13 -4.43 20.45
N ASP A 296 -29.49 -5.57 20.68
CA ASP A 296 -28.72 -6.32 19.67
C ASP A 296 -28.99 -7.81 19.88
N GLU A 297 -29.51 -8.49 18.86
CA GLU A 297 -29.83 -9.93 18.91
C GLU A 297 -28.59 -10.76 19.32
N ARG A 298 -27.38 -10.36 18.89
CA ARG A 298 -26.14 -11.09 19.18
C ARG A 298 -25.78 -11.06 20.67
N LEU A 299 -26.09 -9.95 21.35
CA LEU A 299 -25.89 -9.82 22.78
C LEU A 299 -26.88 -10.69 23.56
N ILE A 300 -28.14 -10.77 23.10
CA ILE A 300 -29.17 -11.64 23.69
C ILE A 300 -28.82 -13.12 23.51
N GLU A 301 -28.35 -13.51 22.33
CA GLU A 301 -27.88 -14.88 22.09
C GLU A 301 -26.79 -15.27 23.09
N LEU A 302 -25.81 -14.39 23.32
CA LEU A 302 -24.76 -14.63 24.32
C LEU A 302 -25.33 -14.66 25.74
N TYR A 303 -26.28 -13.77 26.06
CA TYR A 303 -26.92 -13.69 27.36
C TYR A 303 -27.61 -15.00 27.77
N GLY A 304 -28.28 -15.68 26.82
CA GLY A 304 -28.90 -16.99 27.09
C GLY A 304 -27.90 -18.12 27.43
N HIS A 305 -26.63 -17.95 27.07
CA HIS A 305 -25.57 -18.93 27.38
C HIS A 305 -24.86 -18.67 28.71
N LEU A 306 -25.16 -17.58 29.40
CA LEU A 306 -24.56 -17.26 30.68
C LEU A 306 -24.98 -18.27 31.75
N ARG A 307 -24.03 -18.64 32.60
CA ARG A 307 -24.19 -19.49 33.79
C ARG A 307 -23.52 -18.79 34.99
N PRO A 308 -24.06 -17.64 35.43
CA PRO A 308 -23.57 -16.96 36.63
C PRO A 308 -23.87 -17.79 37.88
N ARG A 309 -23.24 -17.42 39.01
CA ARG A 309 -23.41 -18.12 40.30
C ARG A 309 -24.84 -18.05 40.79
N ASP A 310 -25.49 -16.91 40.59
CA ASP A 310 -26.92 -16.74 40.80
C ASP A 310 -27.66 -16.91 39.45
N ALA A 311 -28.12 -18.13 39.19
CA ALA A 311 -28.84 -18.46 37.96
C ALA A 311 -30.21 -17.76 37.83
N SER A 312 -30.78 -17.25 38.93
CA SER A 312 -32.11 -16.63 38.95
C SER A 312 -32.10 -15.19 38.45
N ARG A 313 -31.00 -14.47 38.70
CA ARG A 313 -30.83 -13.06 38.33
C ARG A 313 -30.95 -12.81 36.82
N PRO A 314 -30.25 -13.53 35.92
CA PRO A 314 -30.41 -13.33 34.48
C PRO A 314 -31.81 -13.63 33.98
N LEU A 315 -32.46 -14.65 34.55
CA LEU A 315 -33.81 -15.02 34.17
C LEU A 315 -34.79 -13.88 34.50
N HIS A 316 -34.67 -13.29 35.69
CA HIS A 316 -35.53 -12.18 36.10
C HIS A 316 -35.33 -10.94 35.21
N HIS A 317 -34.09 -10.59 34.89
CA HIS A 317 -33.79 -9.49 33.97
C HIS A 317 -34.36 -9.75 32.57
N ALA A 318 -34.18 -10.95 32.02
CA ALA A 318 -34.72 -11.33 30.71
C ALA A 318 -36.26 -11.39 30.69
N GLU A 319 -36.91 -11.85 31.75
CA GLU A 319 -38.37 -11.81 31.89
C GLU A 319 -38.88 -10.35 31.96
N GLY A 320 -38.07 -9.42 32.48
CA GLY A 320 -38.30 -7.98 32.39
C GLY A 320 -38.38 -7.49 30.95
N TRP A 321 -37.39 -7.84 30.12
CA TRP A 321 -37.36 -7.48 28.69
C TRP A 321 -38.52 -8.06 27.89
N LEU A 322 -39.04 -9.23 28.29
CA LEU A 322 -40.16 -9.88 27.61
C LEU A 322 -41.44 -9.02 27.65
N ARG A 323 -41.61 -8.18 28.69
CA ARG A 323 -42.77 -7.27 28.78
C ARG A 323 -42.79 -6.24 27.66
N ASP A 324 -41.60 -5.73 27.30
CA ASP A 324 -41.44 -4.75 26.23
C ASP A 324 -41.34 -5.42 24.86
N ARG A 325 -40.86 -6.67 24.80
CA ARG A 325 -40.65 -7.44 23.56
C ARG A 325 -41.19 -8.88 23.65
N PRO A 326 -42.51 -9.08 23.67
CA PRO A 326 -43.12 -10.39 23.90
C PRO A 326 -42.92 -11.40 22.75
N GLN A 327 -42.61 -10.93 21.54
CA GLN A 327 -42.52 -11.76 20.34
C GLN A 327 -41.11 -11.85 19.76
N ASP A 328 -40.08 -11.34 20.45
CA ASP A 328 -38.70 -11.45 19.96
C ASP A 328 -38.22 -12.91 20.06
N PRO A 329 -37.99 -13.60 18.92
CA PRO A 329 -37.66 -15.02 18.91
C PRO A 329 -36.31 -15.31 19.57
N VAL A 330 -35.35 -14.38 19.51
CA VAL A 330 -34.00 -14.53 20.07
C VAL A 330 -34.04 -14.40 21.59
N LEU A 331 -34.85 -13.46 22.09
CA LEU A 331 -35.11 -13.32 23.53
C LEU A 331 -35.82 -14.56 24.10
N LEU A 332 -36.84 -15.07 23.40
CA LEU A 332 -37.56 -16.27 23.81
C LEU A 332 -36.64 -17.51 23.84
N LEU A 333 -35.73 -17.64 22.88
CA LEU A 333 -34.70 -18.67 22.90
C LEU A 333 -33.76 -18.51 24.11
N ALA A 334 -33.28 -17.30 24.38
CA ALA A 334 -32.43 -17.01 25.53
C ALA A 334 -33.14 -17.32 26.86
N LEU A 335 -34.42 -16.95 27.00
CA LEU A 335 -35.26 -17.29 28.15
C LEU A 335 -35.42 -18.80 28.31
N GLY A 336 -35.66 -19.52 27.22
CA GLY A 336 -35.69 -20.99 27.22
C GLY A 336 -34.39 -21.58 27.80
N ARG A 337 -33.23 -21.08 27.38
CA ARG A 337 -31.92 -21.51 27.90
C ARG A 337 -31.71 -21.20 29.37
N LEU A 338 -32.14 -20.03 29.83
CA LEU A 338 -32.06 -19.63 31.23
C LEU A 338 -33.04 -20.43 32.11
N CYS A 339 -34.24 -20.73 31.61
CA CYS A 339 -35.18 -21.62 32.31
C CYS A 339 -34.62 -23.04 32.43
N MET A 340 -33.97 -23.55 31.37
CA MET A 340 -33.28 -24.85 31.44
C MET A 340 -32.18 -24.87 32.51
N SER A 341 -31.36 -23.83 32.62
CA SER A 341 -30.33 -23.77 33.67
C SER A 341 -30.91 -23.67 35.09
N ASN A 342 -32.11 -23.10 35.22
CA ASN A 342 -32.85 -23.05 36.49
C ASN A 342 -33.76 -24.26 36.72
N GLN A 343 -33.70 -25.30 35.88
CA GLN A 343 -34.54 -26.50 35.96
C GLN A 343 -36.06 -26.22 35.85
N LEU A 344 -36.44 -25.09 35.24
CA LEU A 344 -37.83 -24.69 34.99
C LEU A 344 -38.31 -25.23 33.64
N TRP A 345 -38.32 -26.56 33.49
CA TRP A 345 -38.55 -27.25 32.22
C TRP A 345 -39.88 -26.92 31.53
N GLY A 346 -40.96 -26.72 32.31
CA GLY A 346 -42.27 -26.36 31.77
C GLY A 346 -42.27 -24.98 31.09
N LYS A 347 -41.72 -23.96 31.76
CA LYS A 347 -41.54 -22.62 31.18
C LYS A 347 -40.57 -22.62 30.00
N ALA A 348 -39.48 -23.40 30.12
CA ALA A 348 -38.51 -23.53 29.04
C ALA A 348 -39.18 -24.04 27.75
N ARG A 349 -40.06 -25.04 27.86
CA ARG A 349 -40.82 -25.57 26.72
C ARG A 349 -41.68 -24.49 26.07
N GLU A 350 -42.46 -23.75 26.86
CA GLU A 350 -43.36 -22.71 26.35
C GLU A 350 -42.62 -21.58 25.62
N TYR A 351 -41.52 -21.08 26.20
CA TYR A 351 -40.71 -20.06 25.54
C TYR A 351 -40.06 -20.58 24.24
N LEU A 352 -39.57 -21.82 24.22
CA LEU A 352 -38.96 -22.41 23.02
C LEU A 352 -39.98 -22.74 21.93
N GLU A 353 -41.18 -23.21 22.28
CA GLU A 353 -42.30 -23.41 21.35
C GLU A 353 -42.71 -22.08 20.72
N THR A 354 -42.82 -21.03 21.54
CA THR A 354 -43.15 -19.68 21.06
C THR A 354 -42.05 -19.12 20.17
N SER A 355 -40.77 -19.27 20.55
CA SER A 355 -39.62 -18.86 19.72
C SER A 355 -39.65 -19.55 18.36
N LEU A 356 -39.87 -20.88 18.34
CA LEU A 356 -39.90 -21.68 17.11
C LEU A 356 -41.09 -21.31 16.22
N ALA A 357 -42.25 -20.99 16.81
CA ALA A 357 -43.42 -20.53 16.07
C ALA A 357 -43.19 -19.16 15.41
N GLN A 358 -42.42 -18.27 16.04
CA GLN A 358 -42.11 -16.95 15.50
C GLN A 358 -41.00 -16.99 14.44
N ARG A 359 -39.92 -17.75 14.68
CA ARG A 359 -38.79 -17.91 13.76
C ARG A 359 -38.33 -19.37 13.79
N PRO A 360 -38.66 -20.17 12.74
CA PRO A 360 -38.13 -21.51 12.59
C PRO A 360 -36.60 -21.50 12.64
N SER A 361 -36.04 -22.30 13.53
CA SER A 361 -34.59 -22.39 13.75
C SER A 361 -34.22 -23.77 14.23
N ALA A 362 -33.27 -24.40 13.54
CA ALA A 362 -32.74 -25.71 13.92
C ALA A 362 -32.14 -25.70 15.33
N VAL A 363 -31.57 -24.57 15.76
CA VAL A 363 -31.02 -24.41 17.12
C VAL A 363 -32.15 -24.45 18.15
N THR A 364 -33.23 -23.69 17.94
CA THR A 364 -34.40 -23.67 18.83
C THR A 364 -35.09 -25.03 18.87
N ALA A 365 -35.27 -25.68 17.72
CA ALA A 365 -35.87 -27.01 17.62
C ALA A 365 -35.03 -28.08 18.34
N GLY A 366 -33.70 -28.04 18.17
CA GLY A 366 -32.79 -28.95 18.88
C GLY A 366 -32.80 -28.73 20.40
N GLU A 367 -32.91 -27.48 20.86
CA GLU A 367 -33.08 -27.18 22.28
C GLU A 367 -34.43 -27.63 22.83
N LEU A 368 -35.51 -27.40 22.09
CA LEU A 368 -36.84 -27.86 22.46
C LEU A 368 -36.89 -29.39 22.56
N ALA A 369 -36.27 -30.09 21.59
CA ALA A 369 -36.18 -31.54 21.61
C ALA A 369 -35.48 -32.06 22.87
N ARG A 370 -34.43 -31.38 23.36
CA ARG A 370 -33.75 -31.71 24.62
C ARG A 370 -34.65 -31.51 25.84
N VAL A 371 -35.39 -30.40 25.91
CA VAL A 371 -36.32 -30.12 27.02
C VAL A 371 -37.47 -31.13 27.06
N VAL A 372 -38.07 -31.41 25.91
CA VAL A 372 -39.21 -32.33 25.80
C VAL A 372 -38.78 -33.77 26.13
N MET A 373 -37.57 -34.16 25.77
CA MET A 373 -36.98 -35.45 26.19
C MET A 373 -36.78 -35.53 27.70
N GLN A 374 -36.29 -34.46 28.36
CA GLN A 374 -36.18 -34.40 29.82
C GLN A 374 -37.55 -34.47 30.52
N LEU A 375 -38.61 -33.97 29.88
CA LEU A 375 -39.99 -34.08 30.35
C LEU A 375 -40.63 -35.46 30.09
N GLY A 376 -39.92 -36.38 29.44
CA GLY A 376 -40.37 -37.76 29.19
C GLY A 376 -41.10 -38.01 27.86
N ASP A 377 -41.25 -37.01 27.00
CA ASP A 377 -41.95 -37.13 25.71
C ASP A 377 -40.96 -37.39 24.56
N VAL A 378 -40.51 -38.63 24.47
CA VAL A 378 -39.50 -39.07 23.49
C VAL A 378 -40.02 -38.98 22.06
N THR A 379 -41.29 -39.28 21.83
CA THR A 379 -41.92 -39.28 20.49
C THR A 379 -41.91 -37.87 19.89
N ARG A 380 -42.32 -36.88 20.68
CA ARG A 380 -42.33 -35.48 20.22
C ARG A 380 -40.92 -34.93 19.99
N SER A 381 -39.95 -35.34 20.81
CA SER A 381 -38.54 -35.01 20.60
C SER A 381 -38.01 -35.54 19.26
N GLN A 382 -38.31 -36.81 18.93
CA GLN A 382 -37.92 -37.40 17.64
C GLN A 382 -38.57 -36.72 16.44
N GLN A 383 -39.85 -36.37 16.54
CA GLN A 383 -40.57 -35.65 15.48
C GLN A 383 -39.96 -34.27 15.21
N LEU A 384 -39.60 -33.52 16.26
CA LEU A 384 -38.94 -32.21 16.12
C LEU A 384 -37.59 -32.35 15.40
N LEU A 385 -36.79 -33.34 15.76
CA LEU A 385 -35.50 -33.59 15.10
C LEU A 385 -35.66 -34.05 13.64
N GLN A 386 -36.64 -34.90 13.34
CA GLN A 386 -36.93 -35.37 11.98
C GLN A 386 -37.46 -34.26 11.07
N SER A 387 -38.34 -33.39 11.59
CA SER A 387 -38.92 -32.28 10.81
C SER A 387 -37.86 -31.30 10.30
N GLN A 388 -36.78 -31.11 11.06
CA GLN A 388 -35.66 -30.25 10.68
C GLN A 388 -34.68 -30.94 9.70
N TRP A 389 -34.57 -32.26 9.74
CA TRP A 389 -33.72 -33.01 8.81
C TRP A 389 -34.26 -33.03 7.37
N HIS A 390 -35.56 -32.75 7.21
CA HIS A 390 -36.24 -32.68 5.92
C HIS A 390 -36.35 -31.27 5.35
N GLU A 391 -35.92 -30.22 6.05
CA GLU A 391 -35.71 -28.90 5.44
C GLU A 391 -34.38 -28.93 4.66
N PRO A 392 -34.39 -28.72 3.32
CA PRO A 392 -33.16 -28.63 2.56
C PRO A 392 -32.38 -27.40 3.05
N ALA A 393 -31.10 -27.57 3.32
CA ALA A 393 -30.20 -26.47 3.65
C ALA A 393 -30.41 -25.31 2.66
N PRO A 394 -30.54 -24.05 3.12
CA PRO A 394 -30.65 -22.91 2.23
C PRO A 394 -29.33 -22.77 1.45
N GLY A 395 -29.29 -23.35 0.25
CA GLY A 395 -28.09 -23.43 -0.59
C GLY A 395 -27.91 -24.70 -1.41
N ALA A 396 -28.73 -25.74 -1.23
CA ALA A 396 -28.70 -26.90 -2.13
C ALA A 396 -29.31 -26.53 -3.50
N LEU A 397 -28.46 -26.27 -4.49
CA LEU A 397 -28.82 -26.10 -5.89
C LEU A 397 -29.82 -27.19 -6.32
N PRO A 398 -30.89 -26.85 -7.07
CA PRO A 398 -31.81 -27.85 -7.56
C PRO A 398 -31.03 -28.82 -8.45
N ALA A 399 -31.05 -30.10 -8.08
CA ALA A 399 -30.58 -31.17 -8.92
C ALA A 399 -31.39 -31.13 -10.22
N THR A 400 -30.80 -30.58 -11.27
CA THR A 400 -31.32 -30.69 -12.63
C THR A 400 -31.34 -32.16 -13.00
N ARG A 401 -32.54 -32.75 -12.99
CA ARG A 401 -32.82 -33.97 -13.74
C ARG A 401 -32.91 -33.63 -15.22
N ALA A 402 -31.94 -34.09 -16.00
CA ALA A 402 -32.12 -34.64 -17.34
C ALA A 402 -30.86 -35.41 -17.72
#